data_AF-A0A2K6SUW5-F1
#
_entry.id   AF-A0A2K6SUW5-F1
#
_cell.length_a   1.000
_cell.length_b   1.000
_cell.length_c   1.000
_cell.angle_alpha   90.00
_cell.angle_beta   90.00
_cell.angle_gamma   90.00
#
_symmetry.space_group_name_H-M   'P 1'
#
loop_
_entity.id
_entity.type
_entity.pdbx_description
1 polymer ?
#
loop_
_entity_poly.entity_id
_entity_poly.type
_entity_poly.pdbx_seq_one_letter_code
_entity_poly.pdbx_strand_id
1 'polypeptide(L)'
;MDPGDPAGDPAAGTRRCTGQDPLLLLQILQTLWSTRERQQLREEAWRGFAALDDPLAGLLDMLESSRGRRREGPSLEAWISHQLQCWLRAQPHPGPAQHSPRLEQLQARAVRVLTESPLSLAAPLASIFQLQDADRSCLLEHVHRLYHEARFREAVMLGTTLKLQPELDVEKMSVPLLLQDKVALVERYVAGFPDLQRRLLALMDSWCQPGFDIKDVASCHVTAAVQLPLELAG
;
A
#
# COMPACT_ATOMS: atom_id res chain seq x y z
N MET A 1 -6.84 45.01 60.01
CA MET A 1 -6.03 43.82 59.70
C MET A 1 -6.59 43.21 58.43
N ASP A 2 -5.66 42.86 57.55
CA ASP A 2 -5.73 42.19 56.25
C ASP A 2 -6.90 41.21 55.97
N PRO A 3 -7.34 41.08 54.71
CA PRO A 3 -8.21 40.03 54.22
C PRO A 3 -7.39 38.78 53.86
N GLY A 4 -7.70 37.65 54.49
CA GLY A 4 -7.06 36.36 54.18
C GLY A 4 -7.87 35.55 53.18
N ASP A 5 -7.59 35.76 51.90
CA ASP A 5 -7.83 34.79 50.83
C ASP A 5 -6.70 33.75 50.88
N PRO A 6 -6.97 32.45 50.70
CA PRO A 6 -6.01 31.65 49.95
C PRO A 6 -6.71 30.80 48.88
N ALA A 7 -6.27 31.07 47.65
CA ALA A 7 -5.83 30.07 46.66
C ALA A 7 -6.65 28.77 46.64
N GLY A 8 -7.48 28.53 45.63
CA GLY A 8 -7.01 28.44 44.26
C GLY A 8 -6.32 27.10 44.05
N ASP A 9 -7.13 26.04 43.91
CA ASP A 9 -6.72 24.82 43.23
C ASP A 9 -7.96 24.14 42.64
N PRO A 10 -8.40 24.49 41.42
CA PRO A 10 -9.04 23.48 40.61
C PRO A 10 -7.91 22.55 40.20
N ALA A 11 -7.84 21.37 40.81
CA ALA A 11 -7.22 20.20 40.20
C ALA A 11 -8.01 19.87 38.92
N ALA A 12 -7.87 20.75 37.92
CA ALA A 12 -8.27 20.54 36.55
C ALA A 12 -7.45 19.36 36.11
N GLY A 13 -8.13 18.22 36.00
CA GLY A 13 -7.56 16.98 35.53
C GLY A 13 -6.76 17.26 34.27
N THR A 14 -5.44 17.27 34.42
CA THR A 14 -4.54 17.04 33.30
C THR A 14 -4.76 15.57 32.98
N ARG A 15 -5.80 15.29 32.18
CA ARG A 15 -5.84 14.11 31.34
C ARG A 15 -4.60 14.24 30.47
N ARG A 16 -3.47 13.75 30.98
CA ARG A 16 -2.31 13.49 30.15
C ARG A 16 -2.83 12.54 29.09
N CYS A 17 -2.89 13.00 27.85
CA CYS A 17 -2.96 12.09 26.72
C CYS A 17 -1.63 11.31 26.75
N THR A 18 -1.55 10.27 27.60
CA THR A 18 -0.48 9.28 27.58
C THR A 18 -0.78 8.31 26.44
N GLY A 19 -0.92 8.84 25.23
CA GLY A 19 -0.87 8.02 24.03
C GLY A 19 0.52 7.40 23.95
N GLN A 20 0.58 6.11 23.68
CA GLN A 20 1.85 5.45 23.41
C GLN A 20 2.46 6.03 22.13
N ASP A 21 3.78 6.30 22.14
CA ASP A 21 4.49 6.75 20.94
C ASP A 21 4.57 5.60 19.91
N PRO A 22 4.10 5.79 18.66
CA PRO A 22 4.20 4.80 17.59
C PRO A 22 5.62 4.28 17.37
N LEU A 23 6.66 5.12 17.53
CA LEU A 23 8.04 4.70 17.28
C LEU A 23 8.61 3.85 18.42
N LEU A 24 8.19 4.11 19.66
CA LEU A 24 8.51 3.24 20.80
C LEU A 24 7.84 1.87 20.62
N LEU A 25 6.59 1.82 20.18
CA LEU A 25 5.92 0.57 19.83
C LEU A 25 6.68 -0.18 18.73
N LEU A 26 7.07 0.50 17.66
CA LEU A 26 7.87 -0.09 16.58
C LEU A 26 9.17 -0.70 17.11
N GLN A 27 9.87 -0.01 18.01
CA GLN A 27 11.13 -0.49 18.59
C GLN A 27 10.91 -1.77 19.40
N ILE A 28 9.84 -1.84 20.20
CA ILE A 28 9.45 -3.05 20.96
C ILE A 28 9.12 -4.20 20.01
N LEU A 29 8.36 -3.94 18.95
CA LEU A 29 8.01 -4.98 17.97
C LEU A 29 9.24 -5.46 17.20
N GLN A 30 10.21 -4.59 16.93
CA GLN A 30 11.47 -4.96 16.29
C GLN A 30 12.32 -5.89 17.16
N THR A 31 12.40 -5.65 18.48
CA THR A 31 13.14 -6.53 19.40
C THR A 31 12.47 -7.90 19.50
N LEU A 32 11.14 -7.94 19.69
CA LEU A 32 10.37 -9.19 19.74
C LEU A 32 10.38 -9.97 18.41
N TRP A 33 10.43 -9.26 17.28
CA TRP A 33 10.59 -9.91 15.97
C TRP A 33 11.92 -10.65 15.87
N SER A 34 12.99 -10.11 16.46
CA SER A 34 14.32 -10.72 16.46
C SER A 34 14.41 -11.97 17.36
N THR A 35 13.66 -12.00 18.47
CA THR A 35 13.59 -13.15 19.39
C THR A 35 12.65 -14.27 18.90
N ARG A 36 11.91 -14.03 17.80
CA ARG A 36 10.93 -14.96 17.20
C ARG A 36 9.78 -15.37 18.14
N GLU A 37 9.47 -14.56 19.15
CA GLU A 37 8.39 -14.81 20.12
C GLU A 37 7.01 -14.41 19.56
N ARG A 38 6.49 -15.21 18.63
CA ARG A 38 5.30 -14.85 17.82
C ARG A 38 4.03 -14.57 18.63
N GLN A 39 3.84 -15.25 19.77
CA GLN A 39 2.64 -15.07 20.60
C GLN A 39 2.67 -13.74 21.35
N GLN A 40 3.77 -13.46 22.06
CA GLN A 40 3.98 -12.19 22.76
C GLN A 40 3.98 -11.01 21.80
N LEU A 41 4.61 -11.17 20.62
CA LEU A 41 4.62 -10.14 19.58
C LEU A 41 3.20 -9.71 19.18
N ARG A 42 2.26 -10.64 19.02
CA ARG A 42 0.87 -10.31 18.68
C ARG A 42 0.18 -9.59 19.83
N GLU A 43 0.35 -10.06 21.05
CA GLU A 43 -0.28 -9.48 22.24
C GLU A 43 0.21 -8.04 22.48
N GLU A 44 1.52 -7.81 22.39
CA GLU A 44 2.11 -6.48 22.51
C GLU A 44 1.72 -5.56 21.34
N ALA A 45 1.61 -6.08 20.12
CA ALA A 45 1.11 -5.30 19.00
C ALA A 45 -0.33 -4.83 19.25
N TRP A 46 -1.23 -5.73 19.65
CA TRP A 46 -2.64 -5.39 19.89
C TRP A 46 -2.83 -4.46 21.09
N ARG A 47 -2.05 -4.68 22.17
CA ARG A 47 -2.02 -3.77 23.32
C ARG A 47 -1.50 -2.39 22.91
N GLY A 48 -0.40 -2.35 22.16
CA GLY A 48 0.19 -1.14 21.62
C GLY A 48 -0.78 -0.36 20.76
N PHE A 49 -1.44 -1.02 19.80
CA PHE A 49 -2.45 -0.37 18.94
C PHE A 49 -3.60 0.23 19.73
N ALA A 50 -4.07 -0.44 20.79
CA ALA A 50 -5.12 0.09 21.66
C ALA A 50 -4.66 1.28 22.52
N ALA A 51 -3.36 1.43 22.75
CA ALA A 51 -2.77 2.53 23.51
C ALA A 51 -2.35 3.72 22.63
N LEU A 52 -2.41 3.61 21.30
CA LEU A 52 -2.16 4.72 20.38
C LEU A 52 -3.35 5.70 20.37
N ASP A 53 -3.05 7.01 20.36
CA ASP A 53 -4.08 8.05 20.20
C ASP A 53 -4.77 7.97 18.83
N ASP A 54 -3.99 7.66 17.79
CA ASP A 54 -4.47 7.39 16.43
C ASP A 54 -3.72 6.18 15.85
N PRO A 55 -4.33 4.99 15.84
CA PRO A 55 -3.70 3.78 15.31
C PRO A 55 -3.41 3.84 13.81
N LEU A 56 -4.17 4.63 13.04
CA LEU A 56 -3.99 4.77 11.59
C LEU A 56 -2.80 5.68 11.28
N ALA A 57 -2.73 6.85 11.92
CA ALA A 57 -1.59 7.75 11.81
C ALA A 57 -0.31 7.08 12.34
N GLY A 58 -0.41 6.41 13.50
CA GLY A 58 0.73 5.71 14.09
C GLY A 58 1.28 4.60 13.21
N LEU A 59 0.44 3.87 12.46
CA LEU A 59 0.93 2.93 11.45
C LEU A 59 1.79 3.62 10.39
N LEU A 60 1.31 4.74 9.85
CA LEU A 60 2.05 5.49 8.82
C LEU A 60 3.36 6.04 9.38
N ASP A 61 3.38 6.54 10.61
CA ASP A 61 4.61 7.01 11.28
C ASP A 61 5.64 5.88 11.42
N MET A 62 5.18 4.67 11.79
CA MET A 62 6.03 3.49 11.88
C MET A 62 6.59 3.06 10.52
N LEU A 63 5.76 3.04 9.48
CA LEU A 63 6.15 2.69 8.11
C LEU A 63 7.08 3.73 7.48
N GLU A 64 6.86 5.02 7.76
CA GLU A 64 7.71 6.11 7.31
C GLU A 64 9.10 6.05 7.97
N SER A 65 9.17 5.62 9.23
CA SER A 65 10.42 5.51 10.00
C SER A 65 11.24 4.25 9.71
N SER A 66 10.62 3.23 9.10
CA SER A 66 11.31 2.02 8.66
C SER A 66 11.90 2.13 7.26
N ARG A 67 11.56 3.19 6.50
CA ARG A 67 12.10 3.51 5.17
C ARG A 67 13.64 3.50 5.17
N GLY A 68 14.22 2.84 4.17
CA GLY A 68 15.69 2.76 3.98
C GLY A 68 16.39 1.54 4.60
N ARG A 69 15.72 0.78 5.48
CA ARG A 69 16.27 -0.49 6.00
C ARG A 69 15.92 -1.64 5.08
N ARG A 70 16.66 -1.78 3.98
CA ARG A 70 16.56 -2.92 3.05
C ARG A 70 16.81 -4.22 3.83
N ARG A 71 15.76 -4.93 4.23
CA ARG A 71 15.86 -6.24 4.90
C ARG A 71 15.35 -7.32 3.97
N GLU A 72 16.21 -8.28 3.68
CA GLU A 72 15.84 -9.55 3.06
C GLU A 72 15.08 -10.41 4.08
N GLY A 73 13.79 -10.64 3.84
CA GLY A 73 12.94 -11.48 4.69
C GLY A 73 11.48 -11.02 4.72
N PRO A 74 10.60 -11.75 5.43
CA PRO A 74 9.22 -11.29 5.67
C PRO A 74 9.27 -9.93 6.37
N SER A 75 8.77 -8.89 5.68
CA SER A 75 8.84 -7.53 6.20
C SER A 75 7.99 -7.40 7.46
N LEU A 76 8.62 -6.96 8.56
CA LEU A 76 7.95 -6.60 9.80
C LEU A 76 6.83 -5.58 9.53
N GLU A 77 7.04 -4.67 8.59
CA GLU A 77 6.05 -3.65 8.19
C GLU A 77 4.77 -4.28 7.65
N ALA A 78 4.90 -5.32 6.82
CA ALA A 78 3.77 -6.05 6.26
C ALA A 78 3.05 -6.83 7.36
N TRP A 79 3.80 -7.40 8.30
CA TRP A 79 3.21 -8.07 9.46
C TRP A 79 2.45 -7.10 10.37
N ILE A 80 3.05 -5.94 10.72
CA ILE A 80 2.42 -4.89 11.54
C ILE A 80 1.14 -4.39 10.87
N SER A 81 1.20 -4.09 9.57
CA SER A 81 0.05 -3.63 8.79
C SER A 81 -1.08 -4.67 8.80
N HIS A 82 -0.75 -5.94 8.61
CA HIS A 82 -1.73 -7.03 8.70
C HIS A 82 -2.31 -7.19 10.11
N GLN A 83 -1.49 -7.07 11.17
CA GLN A 83 -1.99 -7.15 12.54
C GLN A 83 -2.94 -6.00 12.87
N LEU A 84 -2.62 -4.79 12.45
CA LEU A 84 -3.53 -3.65 12.65
C LEU A 84 -4.85 -3.90 11.92
N GLN A 85 -4.81 -4.39 10.69
CA GLN A 85 -6.01 -4.77 9.95
C GLN A 85 -6.87 -5.80 10.71
N CYS A 86 -6.25 -6.85 11.25
CA CYS A 86 -6.94 -7.85 12.07
C CYS A 86 -7.54 -7.24 13.35
N TRP A 87 -6.77 -6.38 14.02
CA TRP A 87 -7.19 -5.70 15.24
C TRP A 87 -8.39 -4.77 14.98
N LEU A 88 -8.33 -3.96 13.91
CA LEU A 88 -9.45 -3.12 13.47
C LEU A 88 -10.69 -3.99 13.21
N ARG A 89 -10.58 -5.06 12.42
CA ARG A 89 -11.71 -5.97 12.14
C ARG A 89 -12.33 -6.62 13.38
N ALA A 90 -11.53 -6.82 14.44
CA ALA A 90 -12.00 -7.38 15.70
C ALA A 90 -12.71 -6.34 16.58
N GLN A 91 -12.58 -5.04 16.28
CA GLN A 91 -13.26 -3.97 16.99
C GLN A 91 -14.72 -3.87 16.52
N PRO A 92 -15.68 -3.65 17.43
CA PRO A 92 -17.06 -3.35 17.07
C PRO A 92 -17.09 -1.99 16.37
N HIS A 93 -17.20 -2.00 15.04
CA HIS A 93 -17.14 -0.78 14.24
C HIS A 93 -18.40 0.08 14.42
N PRO A 94 -18.26 1.40 14.62
CA PRO A 94 -19.29 2.35 14.20
C PRO A 94 -19.42 2.25 12.67
N GLY A 95 -20.63 2.44 12.15
CA GLY A 95 -20.94 2.35 10.72
C GLY A 95 -20.06 3.23 9.81
N PRO A 96 -20.21 3.12 8.47
CA PRO A 96 -19.26 3.63 7.48
C PRO A 96 -18.86 5.08 7.78
N ALA A 97 -17.58 5.26 8.13
CA ALA A 97 -17.01 6.57 8.41
C ALA A 97 -17.08 7.39 7.12
N GLN A 98 -17.94 8.40 7.14
CA GLN A 98 -18.11 9.36 6.06
C GLN A 98 -16.78 10.06 5.78
N HIS A 99 -16.54 10.36 4.49
CA HIS A 99 -15.40 11.13 4.00
C HIS A 99 -15.10 12.29 4.96
N SER A 100 -13.94 12.22 5.61
CA SER A 100 -13.45 13.28 6.47
C SER A 100 -12.13 13.79 5.88
N PRO A 101 -11.85 15.09 5.97
CA PRO A 101 -10.58 15.66 5.48
C PRO A 101 -9.36 14.99 6.13
N ARG A 102 -9.53 14.45 7.35
CA ARG A 102 -8.51 13.64 8.03
C ARG A 102 -8.24 12.31 7.33
N LEU A 103 -9.27 11.63 6.83
CA LEU A 103 -9.11 10.39 6.07
C LEU A 103 -8.38 10.64 4.75
N GLU A 104 -8.72 11.71 4.03
CA GLU A 104 -8.02 12.10 2.79
C GLU A 104 -6.54 12.38 3.03
N GLN A 105 -6.20 13.08 4.13
CA GLN A 105 -4.81 13.31 4.52
C GLN A 105 -4.07 11.99 4.81
N LEU A 106 -4.71 11.06 5.53
CA LEU A 106 -4.14 9.74 5.82
C LEU A 106 -3.99 8.89 4.55
N GLN A 107 -4.96 8.97 3.63
CA GLN A 107 -4.89 8.31 2.32
C GLN A 107 -3.73 8.85 1.50
N ALA A 108 -3.54 10.17 1.40
CA ALA A 108 -2.42 10.77 0.67
C ALA A 108 -1.06 10.31 1.25
N ARG A 109 -0.95 10.23 2.58
CA ARG A 109 0.25 9.67 3.25
C ARG A 109 0.43 8.19 2.94
N ALA A 110 -0.63 7.39 3.01
CA ALA A 110 -0.60 5.96 2.69
C ALA A 110 -0.21 5.70 1.24
N VAL A 111 -0.70 6.50 0.29
CA VAL A 111 -0.29 6.47 -1.12
C VAL A 111 1.20 6.74 -1.23
N ARG A 112 1.72 7.80 -0.58
CA ARG A 112 3.17 8.07 -0.56
C ARG A 112 3.98 6.91 0.00
N VAL A 113 3.56 6.32 1.13
CA VAL A 113 4.21 5.11 1.68
C VAL A 113 4.20 3.98 0.66
N LEU A 114 3.06 3.72 0.02
CA LEU A 114 2.92 2.66 -0.97
C LEU A 114 3.83 2.88 -2.18
N THR A 115 3.96 4.12 -2.65
CA THR A 115 4.80 4.46 -3.80
C THR A 115 6.30 4.25 -3.58
N GLU A 116 6.74 4.18 -2.33
CA GLU A 116 8.15 4.07 -1.92
C GLU A 116 8.50 2.72 -1.27
N SER A 117 7.52 1.82 -1.13
CA SER A 117 7.64 0.60 -0.31
C SER A 117 7.37 -0.69 -1.11
N PRO A 118 7.72 -1.88 -0.61
CA PRO A 118 7.39 -3.13 -1.27
C PRO A 118 5.87 -3.35 -1.40
N LEU A 119 5.47 -4.02 -2.49
CA LEU A 119 4.06 -4.27 -2.81
C LEU A 119 3.31 -5.13 -1.77
N SER A 120 4.02 -5.81 -0.88
CA SER A 120 3.40 -6.55 0.23
C SER A 120 2.55 -5.66 1.15
N LEU A 121 2.79 -4.35 1.17
CA LEU A 121 1.98 -3.38 1.91
C LEU A 121 0.70 -2.96 1.18
N ALA A 122 0.58 -3.20 -0.13
CA ALA A 122 -0.53 -2.71 -0.94
C ALA A 122 -1.89 -3.19 -0.40
N ALA A 123 -2.06 -4.50 -0.17
CA ALA A 123 -3.34 -5.06 0.24
C ALA A 123 -3.76 -4.62 1.67
N PRO A 124 -2.88 -4.65 2.68
CA PRO A 124 -3.20 -4.09 4.00
C PRO A 124 -3.54 -2.60 3.95
N LEU A 125 -2.73 -1.77 3.28
CA LEU A 125 -2.97 -0.32 3.21
C LEU A 125 -4.25 0.00 2.44
N ALA A 126 -4.50 -0.68 1.32
CA ALA A 126 -5.75 -0.53 0.56
C ALA A 126 -6.97 -0.79 1.43
N SER A 127 -6.96 -1.86 2.23
CA SER A 127 -8.08 -2.20 3.08
C SER A 127 -8.23 -1.28 4.30
N ILE A 128 -7.13 -0.85 4.92
CA ILE A 128 -7.16 -0.01 6.14
C ILE A 128 -7.59 1.42 5.79
N PHE A 129 -7.01 1.99 4.73
CA PHE A 129 -7.23 3.38 4.33
C PHE A 129 -8.26 3.54 3.22
N GLN A 130 -8.89 2.44 2.77
CA GLN A 130 -9.87 2.44 1.68
C GLN A 130 -9.34 3.15 0.43
N LEU A 131 -8.11 2.78 0.00
CA LEU A 131 -7.39 3.50 -1.06
C LEU A 131 -8.10 3.46 -2.42
N GLN A 132 -9.07 2.58 -2.63
CA GLN A 132 -9.91 2.57 -3.83
C GLN A 132 -10.78 3.84 -3.98
N ASP A 133 -11.00 4.55 -2.87
CA ASP A 133 -11.80 5.78 -2.77
C ASP A 133 -10.92 7.04 -2.67
N ALA A 134 -9.58 6.87 -2.67
CA ALA A 134 -8.60 7.97 -2.67
C ALA A 134 -8.36 8.52 -4.09
N ASP A 135 -7.57 9.60 -4.20
CA ASP A 135 -7.14 10.13 -5.49
C ASP A 135 -6.40 9.06 -6.31
N ARG A 136 -7.04 8.64 -7.40
CA ARG A 136 -6.55 7.60 -8.30
C ARG A 136 -5.38 8.08 -9.15
N SER A 137 -5.24 9.38 -9.35
CA SER A 137 -4.21 9.98 -10.22
C SER A 137 -2.80 9.59 -9.76
N CYS A 138 -2.50 9.77 -8.47
CA CYS A 138 -1.20 9.38 -7.90
C CYS A 138 -0.95 7.87 -7.95
N LEU A 139 -2.00 7.06 -7.80
CA LEU A 139 -1.90 5.60 -7.87
C LEU A 139 -1.64 5.11 -9.30
N LEU A 140 -2.32 5.71 -10.29
CA LEU A 140 -2.09 5.44 -11.70
C LEU A 140 -0.68 5.87 -12.14
N GLU A 141 -0.22 7.06 -11.73
CA GLU A 141 1.16 7.50 -11.98
C GLU A 141 2.17 6.50 -11.43
N HIS A 142 1.94 5.95 -10.24
CA HIS A 142 2.81 4.92 -9.69
C HIS A 142 2.78 3.63 -10.51
N VAL A 143 1.61 3.16 -10.96
CA VAL A 143 1.49 1.99 -11.84
C VAL A 143 2.24 2.22 -13.15
N HIS A 144 2.11 3.41 -13.75
CA HIS A 144 2.85 3.77 -14.96
C HIS A 144 4.35 3.81 -14.72
N ARG A 145 4.82 4.35 -13.59
CA ARG A 145 6.24 4.30 -13.22
C ARG A 145 6.74 2.86 -13.11
N LEU A 146 6.00 1.97 -12.44
CA LEU A 146 6.36 0.54 -12.36
C LEU A 146 6.44 -0.11 -13.76
N TYR A 147 5.55 0.28 -14.68
CA TYR A 147 5.60 -0.17 -16.06
C TYR A 147 6.88 0.30 -16.76
N HIS A 148 7.26 1.58 -16.64
CA HIS A 148 8.48 2.12 -17.22
C HIS A 148 9.76 1.55 -16.60
N GLU A 149 9.71 1.12 -15.34
CA GLU A 149 10.79 0.37 -14.66
C GLU A 149 10.85 -1.11 -15.07
N ALA A 150 10.05 -1.55 -16.05
CA ALA A 150 9.87 -2.95 -16.46
C ALA A 150 9.38 -3.89 -15.32
N ARG A 151 8.82 -3.35 -14.25
CA ARG A 151 8.24 -4.08 -13.11
C ARG A 151 6.78 -4.43 -13.38
N PHE A 152 6.53 -5.05 -14.54
CA PHE A 152 5.18 -5.35 -15.04
C PHE A 152 4.34 -6.19 -14.07
N ARG A 153 4.96 -7.17 -13.41
CA ARG A 153 4.29 -8.00 -12.40
C ARG A 153 3.73 -7.14 -11.26
N GLU A 154 4.53 -6.19 -10.80
CA GLU A 154 4.18 -5.33 -9.67
C GLU A 154 3.12 -4.30 -10.06
N ALA A 155 3.24 -3.71 -11.26
CA ALA A 155 2.22 -2.83 -11.84
C ALA A 155 0.85 -3.52 -11.89
N VAL A 156 0.80 -4.75 -12.42
CA VAL A 156 -0.45 -5.53 -12.55
C VAL A 156 -1.00 -5.97 -11.20
N MET A 157 -0.14 -6.43 -10.29
CA MET A 157 -0.58 -6.80 -8.93
C MET A 157 -1.11 -5.58 -8.16
N LEU A 158 -0.48 -4.41 -8.29
CA LEU A 158 -0.94 -3.16 -7.69
C LEU A 158 -2.30 -2.74 -8.27
N GLY A 159 -2.40 -2.68 -9.60
CA GLY A 159 -3.63 -2.35 -10.31
C GLY A 159 -4.79 -3.26 -9.93
N THR A 160 -4.53 -4.57 -9.81
CA THR A 160 -5.53 -5.55 -9.36
C THR A 160 -5.94 -5.34 -7.90
N THR A 161 -4.97 -5.07 -7.02
CA THR A 161 -5.21 -4.90 -5.57
C THR A 161 -6.05 -3.66 -5.28
N LEU A 162 -5.83 -2.58 -6.02
CA LEU A 162 -6.50 -1.29 -5.86
C LEU A 162 -7.72 -1.12 -6.80
N LYS A 163 -8.04 -2.15 -7.59
CA LYS A 163 -9.13 -2.13 -8.57
C LYS A 163 -9.02 -1.03 -9.64
N LEU A 164 -7.80 -0.73 -10.07
CA LEU A 164 -7.49 0.33 -11.06
C LEU A 164 -7.60 -0.15 -12.51
N GLN A 165 -7.90 -1.43 -12.75
CA GLN A 165 -7.86 -2.01 -14.10
C GLN A 165 -8.71 -1.28 -15.17
N PRO A 166 -9.89 -0.69 -14.86
CA PRO A 166 -10.66 0.05 -15.86
C PRO A 166 -9.96 1.29 -16.43
N GLU A 167 -9.02 1.86 -15.68
CA GLU A 167 -8.29 3.09 -16.02
C GLU A 167 -6.94 2.79 -16.70
N LEU A 168 -6.55 1.52 -16.76
CA LEU A 168 -5.27 1.08 -17.30
C LEU A 168 -5.44 0.43 -18.67
N ASP A 169 -4.45 0.63 -19.53
CA ASP A 169 -4.43 0.02 -20.86
C ASP A 169 -4.16 -1.50 -20.75
N VAL A 170 -5.11 -2.29 -21.22
CA VAL A 170 -5.04 -3.76 -21.12
C VAL A 170 -3.89 -4.36 -21.93
N GLU A 171 -3.55 -3.79 -23.08
CA GLU A 171 -2.48 -4.28 -23.93
C GLU A 171 -1.14 -4.00 -23.26
N LYS A 172 -0.91 -2.75 -22.83
CA LYS A 172 0.31 -2.38 -22.09
C LYS A 172 0.50 -3.24 -20.84
N MET A 173 -0.56 -3.52 -20.09
CA MET A 173 -0.44 -4.31 -18.86
C MET A 173 -0.30 -5.81 -19.13
N SER A 174 -0.93 -6.34 -20.18
CA SER A 174 -1.01 -7.80 -20.41
C SER A 174 0.10 -8.33 -21.30
N VAL A 175 0.48 -7.62 -22.36
CA VAL A 175 1.42 -8.14 -23.37
C VAL A 175 2.80 -8.47 -22.78
N PRO A 176 3.45 -7.61 -21.97
CA PRO A 176 4.73 -7.96 -21.36
C PRO A 176 4.65 -9.22 -20.50
N LEU A 177 3.51 -9.47 -19.85
CA LEU A 177 3.30 -10.66 -19.03
C LEU A 177 3.03 -11.91 -19.86
N LEU A 178 2.28 -11.79 -20.97
CA LEU A 178 2.06 -12.89 -21.92
C LEU A 178 3.38 -13.34 -22.55
N LEU A 179 4.23 -12.39 -22.95
CA LEU A 179 5.57 -12.69 -23.46
C LEU A 179 6.50 -13.34 -22.42
N GLN A 180 6.19 -13.20 -21.12
CA GLN A 180 6.90 -13.82 -20.01
C GLN A 180 6.24 -15.11 -19.51
N ASP A 181 5.27 -15.66 -20.24
CA ASP A 181 4.49 -16.85 -19.86
C ASP A 181 3.78 -16.70 -18.49
N LYS A 182 3.37 -15.47 -18.14
CA LYS A 182 2.66 -15.15 -16.90
C LYS A 182 1.15 -15.06 -17.11
N VAL A 183 0.59 -16.02 -17.85
CA VAL A 183 -0.83 -16.04 -18.26
C VAL A 183 -1.77 -15.99 -17.05
N ALA A 184 -1.49 -16.77 -16.01
CA ALA A 184 -2.32 -16.78 -14.79
C ALA A 184 -2.43 -15.40 -14.10
N LEU A 185 -1.42 -14.54 -14.25
CA LEU A 185 -1.46 -13.18 -13.71
C LEU A 185 -2.35 -12.26 -14.56
N VAL A 186 -2.30 -12.42 -15.89
CA VAL A 186 -3.15 -11.68 -16.85
C VAL A 186 -4.62 -12.08 -16.67
N GLU A 187 -4.90 -13.38 -16.54
CA GLU A 187 -6.25 -13.87 -16.27
C GLU A 187 -6.82 -13.27 -14.99
N ARG A 188 -6.02 -13.27 -13.91
CA ARG A 188 -6.41 -12.66 -12.64
C ARG A 188 -6.60 -11.14 -12.73
N TYR A 189 -5.83 -10.46 -13.58
CA TYR A 189 -5.95 -9.03 -13.81
C TYR A 189 -7.29 -8.65 -14.45
N VAL A 190 -7.72 -9.39 -15.48
CA VAL A 190 -8.99 -9.15 -16.18
C VAL A 190 -10.21 -9.79 -15.49
N ALA A 191 -9.99 -10.64 -14.49
CA ALA A 191 -11.06 -11.32 -13.76
C ALA A 191 -12.05 -10.32 -13.15
N GLY A 192 -13.34 -10.51 -13.44
CA GLY A 192 -14.40 -9.61 -12.97
C GLY A 192 -14.65 -8.38 -13.84
N PHE A 193 -13.90 -8.20 -14.95
CA PHE A 193 -14.06 -7.09 -15.88
C PHE A 193 -14.34 -7.60 -17.31
N PRO A 194 -15.63 -7.80 -17.68
CA PRO A 194 -16.00 -8.34 -19.00
C PRO A 194 -15.46 -7.55 -20.19
N ASP A 195 -15.36 -6.23 -20.07
CA ASP A 195 -14.77 -5.37 -21.11
C ASP A 195 -13.28 -5.66 -21.32
N LEU A 196 -12.52 -5.84 -20.24
CA LEU A 196 -11.09 -6.16 -20.33
C LEU A 196 -10.87 -7.56 -20.87
N GLN A 197 -11.70 -8.53 -20.49
CA GLN A 197 -11.68 -9.88 -21.04
C GLN A 197 -11.91 -9.88 -22.55
N ARG A 198 -12.91 -9.15 -23.03
CA ARG A 198 -13.17 -9.00 -24.48
C ARG A 198 -12.02 -8.36 -25.23
N ARG A 199 -11.44 -7.27 -24.68
CA ARG A 199 -10.29 -6.61 -25.31
C ARG A 199 -9.05 -7.49 -25.33
N LEU A 200 -8.80 -8.26 -24.27
CA LEU A 200 -7.70 -9.23 -24.23
C LEU A 200 -7.88 -10.32 -25.30
N LEU A 201 -9.09 -10.88 -25.45
CA LEU A 201 -9.37 -11.87 -26.48
C LEU A 201 -9.19 -11.29 -27.89
N ALA A 202 -9.72 -10.10 -28.16
CA ALA A 202 -9.54 -9.43 -29.45
C ALA A 202 -8.05 -9.17 -29.77
N LEU A 203 -7.25 -8.82 -28.76
CA LEU A 203 -5.81 -8.68 -28.89
C LEU A 203 -5.15 -10.02 -29.25
N MET A 204 -5.50 -11.10 -28.56
CA MET A 204 -4.97 -12.44 -28.85
C MET A 204 -5.36 -12.92 -30.26
N ASP A 205 -6.61 -12.68 -30.68
CA ASP A 205 -7.09 -13.03 -32.03
C ASP A 205 -6.33 -12.25 -33.13
N SER A 206 -5.87 -11.03 -32.83
CA SER A 206 -5.06 -10.23 -33.75
C SER A 206 -3.70 -10.86 -34.04
N TRP A 207 -3.14 -11.57 -33.05
CA TRP A 207 -1.85 -12.28 -33.19
C TRP A 207 -1.97 -13.57 -34.01
N CYS A 208 -3.20 -14.04 -34.23
CA CYS A 208 -3.48 -15.21 -35.06
C CYS A 208 -3.77 -14.86 -36.53
N GLN A 209 -3.78 -13.57 -36.89
CA GLN A 209 -4.04 -13.15 -38.26
C GLN A 209 -2.87 -13.46 -39.20
N PRO A 210 -3.13 -13.80 -40.47
CA PRO A 210 -2.08 -14.04 -41.45
C PRO A 210 -1.22 -12.79 -41.66
N GLY A 211 0.10 -12.95 -41.59
CA GLY A 211 1.06 -11.86 -41.75
C GLY A 211 1.48 -11.16 -40.46
N PHE A 212 0.95 -11.57 -39.30
CA PHE A 212 1.41 -11.10 -38.00
C PHE A 212 2.77 -11.71 -37.62
N ASP A 213 3.73 -10.88 -37.18
CA ASP A 213 4.99 -11.32 -36.59
C ASP A 213 5.06 -10.92 -35.10
N ILE A 214 5.19 -11.92 -34.23
CA ILE A 214 5.33 -11.71 -32.78
C ILE A 214 6.56 -10.88 -32.41
N LYS A 215 7.58 -10.83 -33.29
CA LYS A 215 8.78 -10.00 -33.09
C LYS A 215 8.47 -8.51 -33.10
N ASP A 216 7.44 -8.08 -33.83
CA ASP A 216 7.02 -6.67 -33.85
C ASP A 216 6.49 -6.26 -32.48
N VAL A 217 5.70 -7.14 -31.85
CA VAL A 217 5.19 -6.95 -30.49
C VAL A 217 6.31 -6.98 -29.45
N ALA A 218 7.21 -7.95 -29.53
CA ALA A 218 8.34 -8.05 -28.61
C ALA A 218 9.25 -6.82 -28.67
N SER A 219 9.50 -6.27 -29.86
CA SER A 219 10.38 -5.10 -30.05
C SER A 219 9.83 -3.83 -29.39
N CYS A 220 8.51 -3.61 -29.41
CA CYS A 220 7.87 -2.47 -28.74
C CYS A 220 8.03 -2.53 -27.20
N HIS A 221 7.95 -3.73 -26.61
CA HIS A 221 8.06 -3.89 -25.16
C HIS A 221 9.50 -4.00 -24.66
N VAL A 222 10.45 -4.42 -25.50
CA VAL A 222 11.89 -4.31 -25.20
C VAL A 222 12.32 -2.85 -25.17
N THR A 223 11.82 -2.02 -26.09
CA THR A 223 12.18 -0.58 -26.13
C THR A 223 11.66 0.15 -24.89
N ALA A 224 10.43 -0.14 -24.44
CA ALA A 224 9.87 0.40 -23.21
C ALA A 224 10.66 0.03 -21.93
N ALA A 225 11.39 -1.09 -21.93
CA ALA A 225 12.30 -1.48 -20.85
C ALA A 225 13.71 -0.87 -20.97
N VAL A 226 14.06 -0.33 -22.15
CA VAL A 226 15.39 0.21 -22.48
C VAL A 226 15.42 1.75 -22.46
N GLN A 227 14.27 2.45 -22.45
CA GLN A 227 14.21 3.89 -22.16
C GLN A 227 14.40 4.20 -20.66
N LEU A 228 15.56 3.85 -20.12
CA LEU A 228 16.18 4.59 -19.02
C LEU A 228 16.81 5.86 -19.63
N PRO A 229 16.64 7.06 -19.03
CA PRO A 229 17.43 8.20 -19.45
C PRO A 229 18.89 7.96 -19.06
N LEU A 230 19.74 7.75 -20.06
CA LEU A 230 21.18 8.00 -19.97
C LEU A 230 21.46 9.51 -19.88
N GLU A 231 20.82 10.21 -18.93
CA GLU A 231 20.95 11.66 -18.71
C GLU A 231 21.35 11.94 -17.25
N LEU A 232 22.30 11.17 -16.71
CA LEU A 232 23.07 11.52 -15.49
C LEU A 232 24.53 11.04 -15.57
N ALA A 233 25.13 11.10 -16.76
CA ALA A 233 26.57 10.97 -16.92
C ALA A 233 27.10 12.09 -17.82
N GLY A 234 27.09 13.30 -17.25
CA GLY A 234 27.76 14.50 -17.74
C GLY A 234 28.16 15.34 -16.54
#